data_AF-G9L3Z3-F1
#
_entry.id   AF-G9L3Z3-F1
#
_cell.length_a   1.000
_cell.length_b   1.000
_cell.length_c   1.000
_cell.angle_alpha   90.00
_cell.angle_beta   90.00
_cell.angle_gamma   90.00
#
_symmetry.space_group_name_H-M   'P 1'
#
loop_
_entity.id
_entity.type
_entity.pdbx_description
1 polymer ?
#
loop_
_entity_poly.entity_id
_entity_poly.type
_entity_poly.pdbx_seq_one_letter_code
_entity_poly.pdbx_strand_id
1 'polypeptide(L)'
;QGHLSRFMSLGLGLTVKSVEGDPRLVERAQRLDRELLQALEKEEKRRPQVVLAGPRCSPQHVVRWVEPTALCEELLLPLETPPRGGARLLLTGLPACLHACGDLSVTLLRHFSCPEVVALASVGCCYMKLSDPGGYPLSQWVAGLPGHELPYRLREGACHALEEYAGRLRRSGPGLRTHCYRAALETVIRGARPELRRPGVQGIPRVHELKIEEYVQRGLQR
;
A
#
# COMPACT_ATOMS: atom_id res chain seq x y z
N GLN A 1 -0.42 2.37 -11.84
CA GLN A 1 0.51 2.51 -10.68
C GLN A 1 1.66 3.41 -11.12
N GLY A 2 2.24 4.21 -10.21
CA GLY A 2 3.31 5.20 -10.51
C GLY A 2 2.89 6.59 -11.03
N HIS A 3 1.64 7.06 -10.82
CA HIS A 3 1.24 8.39 -11.32
C HIS A 3 1.94 9.55 -10.61
N LEU A 4 2.09 9.45 -9.28
CA LEU A 4 2.74 10.48 -8.48
C LEU A 4 4.22 10.61 -8.83
N SER A 5 4.95 9.49 -8.92
CA SER A 5 6.37 9.49 -9.27
C SER A 5 6.60 10.09 -10.66
N ARG A 6 5.79 9.74 -11.65
CA ARG A 6 5.81 10.38 -12.98
C ARG A 6 5.49 11.86 -12.94
N PHE A 7 4.47 12.27 -12.19
CA PHE A 7 4.10 13.68 -12.08
C PHE A 7 5.23 14.51 -11.44
N MET A 8 5.81 14.02 -10.35
CA MET A 8 6.93 14.69 -9.69
C MET A 8 8.18 14.75 -10.60
N SER A 9 8.48 13.66 -11.29
CA SER A 9 9.69 13.56 -12.10
C SER A 9 9.56 14.29 -13.45
N LEU A 10 8.54 13.97 -14.23
CA LEU A 10 8.33 14.49 -15.58
C LEU A 10 7.52 15.79 -15.62
N GLY A 11 6.69 16.03 -14.59
CA GLY A 11 5.86 17.24 -14.49
C GLY A 11 6.50 18.35 -13.64
N LEU A 12 7.31 18.02 -12.63
CA LEU A 12 7.97 19.00 -11.77
C LEU A 12 9.50 18.99 -11.87
N GLY A 13 10.10 18.09 -12.67
CA GLY A 13 11.56 18.02 -12.85
C GLY A 13 12.31 17.53 -11.60
N LEU A 14 11.63 16.89 -10.65
CA LEU A 14 12.25 16.40 -9.42
C LEU A 14 12.97 15.07 -9.66
N THR A 15 14.08 14.84 -8.97
CA THR A 15 14.72 13.51 -8.98
C THR A 15 13.93 12.55 -8.09
N VAL A 16 13.32 11.53 -8.68
CA VAL A 16 12.45 10.58 -7.96
C VAL A 16 13.03 9.17 -8.03
N LYS A 17 13.16 8.52 -6.86
CA LYS A 17 13.46 7.09 -6.70
C LYS A 17 12.19 6.38 -6.22
N SER A 18 11.70 5.42 -7.00
CA SER A 18 10.56 4.56 -6.65
C SER A 18 11.08 3.17 -6.31
N VAL A 19 10.66 2.62 -5.17
CA VAL A 19 11.06 1.28 -4.71
C VAL A 19 9.83 0.38 -4.68
N GLU A 20 9.91 -0.79 -5.31
CA GLU A 20 8.81 -1.74 -5.43
C GLU A 20 9.35 -3.18 -5.37
N GLY A 21 8.71 -4.06 -4.60
CA GLY A 21 9.18 -5.43 -4.39
C GLY A 21 8.84 -6.38 -5.55
N ASP A 22 7.78 -6.08 -6.32
CA ASP A 22 7.38 -6.89 -7.47
C ASP A 22 8.03 -6.40 -8.78
N PRO A 23 8.91 -7.21 -9.41
CA PRO A 23 9.56 -6.84 -10.68
C PRO A 23 8.57 -6.56 -11.81
N ARG A 24 7.41 -7.23 -11.84
CA ARG A 24 6.39 -7.03 -12.90
C ARG A 24 5.77 -5.65 -12.80
N LEU A 25 5.62 -5.12 -11.59
CA LEU A 25 5.08 -3.78 -11.36
C LEU A 25 6.10 -2.71 -11.75
N VAL A 26 7.39 -2.95 -11.49
CA VAL A 26 8.48 -2.08 -11.95
C VAL A 26 8.57 -2.05 -13.47
N GLU A 27 8.55 -3.21 -14.14
CA GLU A 27 8.55 -3.27 -15.61
C GLU A 27 7.36 -2.53 -16.21
N ARG A 28 6.17 -2.69 -15.60
CA ARG A 28 4.97 -1.96 -16.00
C ARG A 28 5.14 -0.45 -15.81
N ALA A 29 5.72 -0.01 -14.69
CA ALA A 29 5.97 1.40 -14.44
C ALA A 29 6.93 2.00 -15.48
N GLN A 30 8.05 1.34 -15.75
CA GLN A 30 9.02 1.77 -16.77
C GLN A 30 8.41 1.83 -18.18
N ARG A 31 7.51 0.90 -18.52
CA ARG A 31 6.78 0.95 -19.80
C ARG A 31 5.91 2.19 -19.89
N LEU A 32 5.16 2.50 -18.83
CA LEU A 32 4.30 3.68 -18.77
C LEU A 32 5.11 4.98 -18.82
N ASP A 33 6.31 5.01 -18.24
CA ASP A 33 7.21 6.17 -18.35
C ASP A 33 7.63 6.41 -19.81
N ARG A 34 8.01 5.34 -20.53
CA ARG A 34 8.38 5.42 -21.96
C ARG A 34 7.20 5.90 -22.82
N GLU A 35 6.02 5.36 -22.60
CA GLU A 35 4.81 5.77 -23.32
C GLU A 35 4.49 7.25 -23.07
N LEU A 36 4.61 7.71 -21.83
CA LEU A 36 4.38 9.12 -21.48
C LEU A 36 5.42 10.05 -22.11
N LEU A 37 6.71 9.69 -22.08
CA LEU A 37 7.76 10.47 -22.74
C LEU A 37 7.51 10.62 -24.24
N GLN A 38 7.15 9.53 -24.92
CA GLN A 38 6.83 9.58 -26.35
C GLN A 38 5.61 10.46 -26.64
N ALA A 39 4.61 10.45 -25.76
CA ALA A 39 3.44 11.33 -25.89
C ALA A 39 3.82 12.81 -25.69
N LEU A 40 4.67 13.10 -24.70
CA LEU A 40 5.16 14.45 -24.44
C LEU A 40 6.00 15.00 -25.59
N GLU A 41 6.92 14.20 -26.15
CA GLU A 41 7.73 14.59 -27.33
C GLU A 41 6.86 14.90 -28.56
N LYS A 42 5.79 14.12 -28.78
CA LYS A 42 4.84 14.37 -29.88
C LYS A 42 4.08 15.67 -29.68
N GLU A 43 3.65 15.95 -28.46
CA GLU A 43 2.93 17.19 -28.14
C GLU A 43 3.84 18.42 -28.21
N GLU A 44 5.11 18.33 -27.80
CA GLU A 44 6.09 19.42 -27.98
C GLU A 44 6.32 19.75 -29.46
N LYS A 45 6.44 18.74 -30.31
CA LYS A 45 6.56 18.93 -31.77
C LYS A 45 5.31 19.59 -32.36
N ARG A 46 4.13 19.37 -31.78
CA ARG A 46 2.86 19.98 -32.22
C ARG A 46 2.65 21.38 -31.65
N ARG A 47 3.15 21.65 -30.45
CA ARG A 47 2.92 22.89 -29.68
C ARG A 47 4.22 23.36 -29.00
N PRO A 48 5.17 23.91 -29.77
CA PRO A 48 6.49 24.31 -29.25
C PRO A 48 6.45 25.46 -28.24
N GLN A 49 5.30 26.11 -28.03
CA GLN A 49 5.14 27.23 -27.10
C GLN A 49 4.71 26.80 -25.68
N VAL A 50 4.38 25.52 -25.47
CA VAL A 50 4.02 24.94 -24.16
C VAL A 50 5.19 24.08 -23.66
N VAL A 51 6.35 24.70 -23.46
CA VAL A 51 7.50 24.01 -22.86
C VAL A 51 7.37 24.08 -21.34
N LEU A 52 7.17 22.94 -20.69
CA LEU A 52 7.33 22.85 -19.24
C LEU A 52 8.79 23.18 -18.88
N ALA A 53 8.99 24.17 -18.03
CA ALA A 53 10.31 24.61 -17.59
C ALA A 53 10.97 23.55 -16.68
N GLY A 54 12.01 22.88 -17.20
CA GLY A 54 12.92 22.05 -16.41
C GLY A 54 13.45 20.81 -17.16
N PRO A 55 14.60 20.25 -16.74
CA PRO A 55 15.07 18.97 -17.26
C PRO A 55 14.07 17.87 -16.93
N ARG A 56 13.65 17.10 -17.95
CA ARG A 56 12.84 15.91 -17.76
C ARG A 56 13.71 14.77 -17.27
N CYS A 57 13.56 14.41 -16.01
CA CYS A 57 14.14 13.20 -15.47
C CYS A 57 13.07 12.12 -15.46
N SER A 58 13.39 10.93 -15.96
CA SER A 58 12.56 9.75 -15.71
C SER A 58 12.71 9.32 -14.25
N PRO A 59 11.63 8.87 -13.59
CA PRO A 59 11.74 8.30 -12.27
C PRO A 59 12.62 7.05 -12.31
N GLN A 60 13.52 6.92 -11.34
CA GLN A 60 14.35 5.73 -11.18
C GLN A 60 13.56 4.67 -10.42
N HIS A 61 13.25 3.54 -11.06
CA HIS A 61 12.55 2.43 -10.42
C HIS A 61 13.52 1.35 -9.99
N VAL A 62 13.43 0.93 -8.73
CA VAL A 62 14.28 -0.10 -8.13
C VAL A 62 13.39 -1.25 -7.67
N VAL A 63 13.68 -2.46 -8.16
CA VAL A 63 13.04 -3.69 -7.65
C VAL A 63 13.68 -4.04 -6.31
N ARG A 64 12.96 -3.84 -5.20
CA ARG A 64 13.46 -4.21 -3.87
C ARG A 64 12.37 -4.32 -2.83
N TRP A 65 12.58 -5.25 -1.90
CA TRP A 65 11.85 -5.31 -0.65
C TRP A 65 12.48 -4.36 0.35
N VAL A 66 11.64 -3.53 0.96
CA VAL A 66 12.07 -2.60 1.98
C VAL A 66 12.01 -3.28 3.33
N GLU A 67 13.18 -3.61 3.88
CA GLU A 67 13.30 -4.13 5.25
C GLU A 67 13.47 -2.98 6.26
N PRO A 68 12.86 -3.07 7.45
CA PRO A 68 12.95 -2.03 8.48
C PRO A 68 14.36 -1.64 8.92
N THR A 69 15.31 -2.58 8.86
CA THR A 69 16.70 -2.37 9.31
C THR A 69 17.64 -1.93 8.18
N ALA A 70 17.29 -2.17 6.92
CA ALA A 70 18.16 -1.90 5.76
C ALA A 70 17.86 -0.56 5.06
N LEU A 71 16.83 0.17 5.53
CA LEU A 71 16.36 1.38 4.85
C LEU A 71 17.41 2.53 4.90
N CYS A 72 18.32 2.56 5.89
CA CYS A 72 19.29 3.67 6.06
C CYS A 72 20.36 3.72 4.96
N GLU A 73 21.05 2.61 4.71
CA GLU A 73 22.18 2.62 3.76
C GLU A 73 21.69 2.63 2.31
N GLU A 74 20.56 1.99 2.02
CA GLU A 74 20.18 1.66 0.64
C GLU A 74 19.24 2.68 -0.03
N LEU A 75 18.43 3.39 0.75
CA LEU A 75 17.60 4.49 0.23
C LEU A 75 18.44 5.74 -0.01
N LEU A 76 19.46 5.97 0.84
CA LEU A 76 20.42 7.06 0.75
C LEU A 76 21.56 6.81 -0.25
N LEU A 77 21.78 5.55 -0.68
CA LEU A 77 22.67 5.28 -1.81
C LEU A 77 22.20 6.09 -3.03
N PRO A 78 23.05 7.00 -3.55
CA PRO A 78 22.62 8.12 -4.37
C PRO A 78 21.80 7.71 -5.59
N LEU A 79 20.90 8.60 -5.99
CA LEU A 79 20.42 8.73 -7.36
C LEU A 79 21.62 9.09 -8.28
N GLU A 80 22.57 8.16 -8.49
CA GLU A 80 23.78 8.22 -9.33
C GLU A 80 24.73 9.43 -9.22
N THR A 81 24.36 10.58 -8.63
CA THR A 81 25.27 11.70 -8.33
C THR A 81 24.63 12.58 -7.24
N PRO A 82 25.30 12.86 -6.11
CA PRO A 82 24.83 13.91 -5.22
C PRO A 82 24.98 15.27 -5.94
N PRO A 83 23.93 16.08 -6.11
CA PRO A 83 24.14 17.48 -6.42
C PRO A 83 24.99 18.06 -5.31
N ARG A 84 26.07 18.79 -5.66
CA ARG A 84 26.93 19.48 -4.71
C ARG A 84 26.10 20.53 -3.95
N GLY A 85 25.47 20.13 -2.86
CA GLY A 85 24.56 20.94 -2.06
C GLY A 85 23.47 20.07 -1.43
N GLY A 86 23.45 20.03 -0.10
CA GLY A 86 22.63 19.14 0.73
C GLY A 86 21.28 18.75 0.12
N ALA A 87 21.23 17.53 -0.43
CA ALA A 87 20.04 17.00 -1.07
C ALA A 87 18.91 16.89 -0.04
N ARG A 88 17.81 17.60 -0.28
CA ARG A 88 16.60 17.56 0.53
C ARG A 88 15.69 16.46 0.00
N LEU A 89 15.54 15.38 0.75
CA LEU A 89 14.75 14.22 0.36
C LEU A 89 13.30 14.37 0.84
N LEU A 90 12.35 14.05 -0.04
CA LEU A 90 10.94 13.85 0.31
C LEU A 90 10.65 12.35 0.24
N LEU A 91 10.33 11.76 1.38
CA LEU A 91 9.88 10.37 1.44
C LEU A 91 8.36 10.33 1.24
N THR A 92 7.87 9.57 0.26
CA THR A 92 6.43 9.39 0.03
C THR A 92 6.02 7.92 0.14
N GLY A 93 5.13 7.61 1.07
CA GLY A 93 4.40 6.34 1.20
C GLY A 93 2.93 6.50 0.78
N LEU A 94 2.71 6.99 -0.45
CA LEU A 94 1.41 7.45 -0.98
C LEU A 94 1.06 6.72 -2.31
N PRO A 95 -0.22 6.73 -2.74
CA PRO A 95 -1.05 5.58 -3.14
C PRO A 95 -0.83 5.08 -4.57
N ALA A 96 0.36 5.29 -5.11
CA ALA A 96 0.80 4.72 -6.38
C ALA A 96 1.64 3.44 -6.19
N CYS A 97 2.18 3.28 -4.98
CA CYS A 97 2.74 2.07 -4.40
C CYS A 97 1.94 1.77 -3.12
N LEU A 98 1.85 0.50 -2.77
CA LEU A 98 1.07 -0.07 -1.68
C LEU A 98 0.99 0.84 -0.42
N HIS A 99 -0.23 1.03 0.09
CA HIS A 99 -0.55 1.21 1.50
C HIS A 99 0.64 0.89 2.45
N ALA A 100 1.11 1.85 3.27
CA ALA A 100 2.26 1.65 4.15
C ALA A 100 1.91 0.75 5.35
N CYS A 101 1.79 -0.56 5.08
CA CYS A 101 1.26 -1.54 6.03
C CYS A 101 2.37 -2.17 6.87
N GLY A 102 2.05 -2.47 8.12
CA GLY A 102 3.01 -3.02 9.06
C GLY A 102 4.19 -2.08 9.28
N ASP A 103 5.39 -2.64 9.33
CA ASP A 103 6.59 -1.92 9.78
C ASP A 103 7.02 -0.80 8.84
N LEU A 104 6.59 -0.80 7.58
CA LEU A 104 7.00 0.21 6.60
C LEU A 104 6.71 1.64 7.08
N SER A 105 5.54 1.88 7.69
CA SER A 105 5.20 3.20 8.24
C SER A 105 6.15 3.63 9.34
N VAL A 106 6.49 2.70 10.25
CA VAL A 106 7.39 2.95 11.39
C VAL A 106 8.83 3.14 10.91
N THR A 107 9.25 2.38 9.92
CA THR A 107 10.56 2.54 9.27
C THR A 107 10.67 3.92 8.62
N LEU A 108 9.67 4.35 7.85
CA LEU A 108 9.65 5.68 7.22
C LEU A 108 9.72 6.80 8.26
N LEU A 109 9.01 6.68 9.39
CA LEU A 109 9.07 7.65 10.48
C LEU A 109 10.46 7.70 11.14
N ARG A 110 11.11 6.55 11.36
CA ARG A 110 12.48 6.52 11.89
C ARG A 110 13.47 7.24 10.98
N HIS A 111 13.26 7.16 9.66
CA HIS A 111 14.13 7.80 8.68
C HIS A 111 13.83 9.27 8.45
N PHE A 112 12.62 9.72 8.76
CA PHE A 112 12.34 11.15 8.81
C PHE A 112 13.22 11.88 9.85
N SER A 113 13.77 11.17 10.83
CA SER A 113 14.75 11.73 11.77
C SER A 113 16.13 12.01 11.15
N CYS A 114 16.40 11.57 9.91
CA CYS A 114 17.65 11.85 9.20
C CYS A 114 17.71 13.32 8.73
N PRO A 115 18.84 14.03 8.90
CA PRO A 115 18.98 15.43 8.50
C PRO A 115 18.71 15.72 7.01
N GLU A 116 18.91 14.72 6.15
CA GLU A 116 18.71 14.80 4.70
C GLU A 116 17.23 14.77 4.31
N VAL A 117 16.35 14.27 5.18
CA VAL A 117 14.91 14.16 4.91
C VAL A 117 14.19 15.39 5.44
N VAL A 118 13.59 16.16 4.54
CA VAL A 118 12.90 17.41 4.91
C VAL A 118 11.40 17.24 5.07
N ALA A 119 10.85 16.17 4.51
CA ALA A 119 9.42 15.91 4.56
C ALA A 119 9.13 14.41 4.40
N LEU A 120 8.07 13.96 5.08
CA LEU A 120 7.51 12.62 4.95
C LEU A 120 6.01 12.74 4.67
N ALA A 121 5.55 12.09 3.62
CA ALA A 121 4.15 11.98 3.28
C ALA A 121 3.76 10.49 3.28
N SER A 122 3.22 10.00 4.41
CA SER A 122 2.89 8.57 4.61
C SER A 122 1.38 8.41 4.88
N VAL A 123 0.74 7.46 4.22
CA VAL A 123 -0.64 7.05 4.54
C VAL A 123 -0.62 5.65 5.13
N GLY A 124 -0.85 5.60 6.44
CA GLY A 124 -1.03 4.35 7.17
C GLY A 124 -2.32 3.66 6.72
N CYS A 125 -2.21 2.36 6.43
CA CYS A 125 -3.35 1.51 6.05
C CYS A 125 -3.78 0.57 7.17
N CYS A 126 -2.80 -0.10 7.79
CA CYS A 126 -3.01 -1.35 8.50
C CYS A 126 -1.84 -1.60 9.45
N TYR A 127 -2.11 -1.62 10.75
CA TYR A 127 -1.13 -1.87 11.81
C TYR A 127 -0.98 -3.37 12.16
N MET A 128 -1.78 -4.25 11.52
CA MET A 128 -1.81 -5.68 11.90
C MET A 128 -0.54 -6.46 11.61
N LYS A 129 0.24 -5.97 10.64
CA LYS A 129 1.53 -6.53 10.22
C LYS A 129 2.74 -5.88 10.91
N LEU A 130 2.53 -5.12 11.98
CA LEU A 130 3.65 -4.62 12.77
C LEU A 130 4.38 -5.80 13.42
N SER A 131 5.71 -5.80 13.37
CA SER A 131 6.53 -6.76 14.10
C SER A 131 6.54 -6.43 15.60
N ASP A 132 6.69 -7.46 16.42
CA ASP A 132 6.85 -7.35 17.86
C ASP A 132 7.99 -8.30 18.28
N PRO A 133 9.13 -7.79 18.79
CA PRO A 133 9.44 -6.38 19.10
C PRO A 133 9.83 -5.53 17.88
N GLY A 134 9.76 -4.20 18.03
CA GLY A 134 10.38 -3.24 17.12
C GLY A 134 9.49 -2.62 16.04
N GLY A 135 8.35 -3.20 15.71
CA GLY A 135 7.33 -2.60 14.84
C GLY A 135 6.29 -1.82 15.64
N TYR A 136 5.76 -2.42 16.71
CA TYR A 136 4.79 -1.78 17.58
C TYR A 136 5.46 -0.76 18.53
N PRO A 137 5.13 0.55 18.45
CA PRO A 137 5.80 1.58 19.25
C PRO A 137 5.29 1.57 20.69
N LEU A 138 5.87 0.70 21.52
CA LEU A 138 5.68 0.70 22.96
C LEU A 138 6.75 1.54 23.64
N SER A 139 6.38 2.25 24.71
CA SER A 139 7.40 2.84 25.59
C SER A 139 8.19 1.72 26.28
N GLN A 140 9.43 2.01 26.68
CA GLN A 140 10.28 1.04 27.39
C GLN A 140 9.58 0.45 28.63
N TRP A 141 8.80 1.28 29.32
CA TRP A 141 8.02 0.85 30.46
C TRP A 141 6.91 -0.13 30.08
N VAL A 142 6.10 0.17 29.05
CA VAL A 142 5.03 -0.73 28.60
C VAL A 142 5.59 -2.03 28.03
N ALA A 143 6.69 -1.97 27.28
CA ALA A 143 7.39 -3.16 26.77
C ALA A 143 7.97 -4.06 27.88
N GLY A 144 8.19 -3.52 29.08
CA GLY A 144 8.63 -4.28 30.25
C GLY A 144 7.51 -4.99 31.02
N LEU A 145 6.24 -4.71 30.71
CA LEU A 145 5.11 -5.32 31.42
C LEU A 145 4.84 -6.75 30.92
N PRO A 146 4.44 -7.69 31.81
CA PRO A 146 3.97 -8.98 31.35
C PRO A 146 2.67 -8.83 30.53
N GLY A 147 2.59 -9.53 29.40
CA GLY A 147 1.40 -9.50 28.53
C GLY A 147 1.27 -8.25 27.66
N HIS A 148 2.35 -7.49 27.44
CA HIS A 148 2.36 -6.34 26.52
C HIS A 148 2.24 -6.74 25.03
N GLU A 149 2.54 -8.01 24.72
CA GLU A 149 2.46 -8.54 23.37
C GLU A 149 1.04 -8.41 22.81
N LEU A 150 0.93 -7.97 21.56
CA LEU A 150 -0.36 -7.84 20.88
C LEU A 150 -0.46 -8.88 19.75
N PRO A 151 -1.16 -10.00 19.96
CA PRO A 151 -1.29 -11.06 18.96
C PRO A 151 -1.84 -10.52 17.64
N TYR A 152 -1.40 -11.10 16.52
CA TYR A 152 -1.85 -10.75 15.17
C TYR A 152 -3.38 -10.58 15.08
N ARG A 153 -4.15 -11.49 15.69
CA ARG A 153 -5.62 -11.45 15.67
C ARG A 153 -6.20 -10.18 16.28
N LEU A 154 -5.60 -9.68 17.37
CA LEU A 154 -6.05 -8.45 18.02
C LEU A 154 -5.64 -7.23 17.19
N ARG A 155 -4.44 -7.23 16.60
CA ARG A 155 -4.00 -6.14 15.70
C ARG A 155 -4.84 -6.09 14.42
N GLU A 156 -5.20 -7.24 13.87
CA GLU A 156 -6.10 -7.36 12.72
C GLU A 156 -7.48 -6.83 13.09
N GLY A 157 -8.04 -7.27 14.22
CA GLY A 157 -9.29 -6.76 14.75
C GLY A 157 -9.32 -5.24 14.91
N ALA A 158 -8.24 -4.64 15.45
CA ALA A 158 -8.12 -3.20 15.61
C ALA A 158 -8.03 -2.43 14.28
N CYS A 159 -7.59 -3.07 13.18
CA CYS A 159 -7.61 -2.47 11.85
C CYS A 159 -9.01 -2.43 11.23
N HIS A 160 -9.94 -3.22 11.76
CA HIS A 160 -11.34 -3.17 11.36
C HIS A 160 -12.05 -2.14 12.24
N ALA A 161 -12.60 -1.08 11.63
CA ALA A 161 -13.49 -0.16 12.32
C ALA A 161 -14.81 -0.88 12.65
N LEU A 162 -14.80 -1.70 13.71
CA LEU A 162 -15.89 -2.59 14.09
C LEU A 162 -17.16 -1.80 14.41
N GLU A 163 -17.02 -0.64 15.03
CA GLU A 163 -18.11 0.26 15.37
C GLU A 163 -18.77 0.85 14.13
N GLU A 164 -17.95 1.28 13.16
CA GLU A 164 -18.42 1.76 11.87
C GLU A 164 -19.13 0.64 11.11
N TYR A 165 -18.53 -0.55 11.08
CA TYR A 165 -19.12 -1.72 10.45
C TYR A 165 -20.43 -2.14 11.12
N ALA A 166 -20.51 -2.14 12.44
CA ALA A 166 -21.74 -2.38 13.20
C ALA A 166 -22.80 -1.30 12.93
N GLY A 167 -22.38 -0.04 12.78
CA GLY A 167 -23.25 1.06 12.35
C GLY A 167 -23.81 0.83 10.94
N ARG A 168 -22.97 0.39 10.00
CA ARG A 168 -23.37 0.02 8.64
C ARG A 168 -24.36 -1.14 8.65
N LEU A 169 -24.13 -2.18 9.46
CA LEU A 169 -25.05 -3.31 9.62
C LEU A 169 -26.41 -2.88 10.16
N ARG A 170 -26.45 -2.01 11.17
CA ARG A 170 -27.71 -1.46 11.70
C ARG A 170 -28.52 -0.70 10.65
N ARG A 171 -27.84 0.04 9.76
CA ARG A 171 -28.49 0.74 8.63
C ARG A 171 -28.99 -0.21 7.52
N SER A 172 -28.64 -1.50 7.57
CA SER A 172 -29.13 -2.53 6.66
C SER A 172 -28.94 -2.20 5.16
N GLY A 173 -27.82 -1.58 4.81
CA GLY A 173 -27.50 -1.25 3.42
C GLY A 173 -27.31 -2.50 2.54
N PRO A 174 -27.81 -2.52 1.30
CA PRO A 174 -27.78 -3.70 0.42
C PRO A 174 -26.36 -4.22 0.14
N GLY A 175 -25.35 -3.34 0.15
CA GLY A 175 -23.95 -3.70 -0.07
C GLY A 175 -23.33 -4.60 1.01
N LEU A 176 -23.97 -4.75 2.18
CA LEU A 176 -23.47 -5.62 3.26
C LEU A 176 -23.95 -7.07 3.14
N ARG A 177 -24.96 -7.35 2.29
CA ARG A 177 -25.47 -8.72 2.07
C ARG A 177 -24.37 -9.69 1.67
N THR A 178 -23.39 -9.23 0.89
CA THR A 178 -22.19 -10.00 0.51
C THR A 178 -21.47 -10.58 1.72
N HIS A 179 -21.29 -9.79 2.80
CA HIS A 179 -20.58 -10.25 3.98
C HIS A 179 -21.40 -11.27 4.77
N CYS A 180 -22.70 -11.04 4.91
CA CYS A 180 -23.61 -11.97 5.58
C CYS A 180 -23.70 -13.31 4.85
N TYR A 181 -23.88 -13.28 3.53
CA TYR A 181 -23.97 -14.50 2.73
C TYR A 181 -22.64 -15.27 2.71
N ARG A 182 -21.50 -14.58 2.61
CA ARG A 182 -20.18 -15.23 2.71
C ARG A 182 -19.99 -15.89 4.07
N ALA A 183 -20.31 -15.19 5.16
CA ALA A 183 -20.19 -15.73 6.51
C ALA A 183 -21.10 -16.96 6.72
N ALA A 184 -22.33 -16.91 6.22
CA ALA A 184 -23.27 -18.04 6.27
C ALA A 184 -22.73 -19.25 5.48
N LEU A 185 -22.25 -19.04 4.25
CA LEU A 185 -21.66 -20.09 3.43
C LEU A 185 -20.40 -20.69 4.07
N GLU A 186 -19.50 -19.87 4.59
CA GLU A 186 -18.32 -20.35 5.32
C GLU A 186 -18.69 -21.20 6.54
N THR A 187 -19.76 -20.83 7.26
CA THR A 187 -20.25 -21.59 8.42
C THR A 187 -20.76 -22.96 7.99
N VAL A 188 -21.54 -23.03 6.91
CA VAL A 188 -22.02 -24.31 6.35
C VAL A 188 -20.86 -25.18 5.87
N ILE A 189 -19.87 -24.60 5.16
CA ILE A 189 -18.71 -25.34 4.68
C ILE A 189 -17.91 -25.92 5.86
N ARG A 190 -17.67 -25.14 6.92
CA ARG A 190 -16.96 -25.63 8.12
C ARG A 190 -17.72 -26.73 8.84
N GLY A 191 -19.06 -26.66 8.86
CA GLY A 191 -19.91 -27.73 9.40
C GLY A 191 -19.82 -29.02 8.61
N ALA A 192 -19.77 -28.93 7.28
CA ALA A 192 -19.68 -30.09 6.38
C ALA A 192 -18.25 -30.65 6.22
N ARG A 193 -17.23 -29.79 6.33
CA ARG A 193 -15.80 -30.10 6.16
C ARG A 193 -14.97 -29.43 7.26
N PRO A 194 -14.93 -30.00 8.47
CA PRO A 194 -14.22 -29.43 9.62
C PRO A 194 -12.72 -29.21 9.38
N GLU A 195 -12.11 -29.96 8.47
CA GLU A 195 -10.72 -29.83 8.05
C GLU A 195 -10.41 -28.49 7.33
N LEU A 196 -11.42 -27.86 6.73
CA LEU A 196 -11.29 -26.58 6.04
C LEU A 196 -11.41 -25.41 7.03
N ARG A 197 -10.30 -25.08 7.70
CA ARG A 197 -10.22 -23.98 8.68
C ARG A 197 -10.49 -22.59 8.08
N ARG A 198 -10.16 -22.37 6.81
CA ARG A 198 -10.36 -21.11 6.08
C ARG A 198 -10.88 -21.40 4.68
N PRO A 199 -12.21 -21.60 4.52
CA PRO A 199 -12.81 -21.76 3.20
C PRO A 199 -12.55 -20.48 2.39
N GLY A 200 -11.83 -20.57 1.28
CA GLY A 200 -11.46 -19.43 0.43
C GLY A 200 -12.63 -18.90 -0.41
N VAL A 201 -13.79 -18.65 0.22
CA VAL A 201 -15.02 -18.26 -0.48
C VAL A 201 -14.82 -16.90 -1.15
N GLN A 202 -14.81 -16.92 -2.48
CA GLN A 202 -14.66 -15.69 -3.25
C GLN A 202 -15.92 -14.83 -3.20
N GLY A 203 -15.73 -13.52 -3.33
CA GLY A 203 -16.86 -12.58 -3.46
C GLY A 203 -17.59 -12.80 -4.79
N ILE A 204 -18.91 -12.90 -4.74
CA ILE A 204 -19.76 -12.96 -5.94
C ILE A 204 -20.20 -11.52 -6.28
N PRO A 205 -20.10 -11.06 -7.54
CA PRO A 205 -20.61 -9.74 -7.93
C PRO A 205 -22.13 -9.64 -7.74
N ARG A 206 -22.63 -8.43 -7.46
CA ARG A 206 -24.08 -8.14 -7.34
C ARG A 206 -24.85 -9.00 -6.33
N VAL A 207 -24.22 -9.38 -5.20
CA VAL A 207 -24.91 -10.18 -4.16
C VAL A 207 -26.19 -9.56 -3.65
N HIS A 208 -26.30 -8.23 -3.68
CA HIS A 208 -27.51 -7.55 -3.24
C HIS A 208 -28.76 -7.90 -4.05
N GLU A 209 -28.60 -8.38 -5.30
CA GLU A 209 -29.68 -8.85 -6.17
C GLU A 209 -30.01 -10.34 -5.96
N LEU A 210 -29.12 -11.09 -5.29
CA LEU A 210 -29.24 -12.54 -5.16
C LEU A 210 -29.98 -12.93 -3.87
N LYS A 211 -30.69 -14.06 -3.95
CA LYS A 211 -31.12 -14.77 -2.75
C LYS A 211 -29.96 -15.59 -2.18
N ILE A 212 -30.06 -15.97 -0.91
CA ILE A 212 -28.98 -16.70 -0.22
C ILE A 212 -28.74 -18.08 -0.85
N GLU A 213 -29.78 -18.74 -1.35
CA GLU A 213 -29.71 -20.06 -1.98
C GLU A 213 -28.90 -20.00 -3.28
N GLU A 214 -29.15 -18.97 -4.10
CA GLU A 214 -28.42 -18.74 -5.34
C GLU A 214 -26.95 -18.39 -5.08
N TYR A 215 -26.69 -17.62 -4.02
CA TYR A 215 -25.33 -17.30 -3.59
C TYR A 215 -24.58 -18.56 -3.15
N VAL A 216 -25.21 -19.43 -2.35
CA VAL A 216 -24.62 -20.70 -1.89
C VAL A 216 -24.31 -21.60 -3.07
N GLN A 217 -25.25 -21.79 -4.01
CA GLN A 217 -25.02 -22.62 -5.20
C GLN A 217 -23.84 -22.13 -6.03
N ARG A 218 -23.78 -20.82 -6.30
CA ARG A 218 -22.67 -20.22 -7.06
C ARG A 218 -21.35 -20.22 -6.28
N GLY A 219 -21.41 -20.12 -4.96
CA GLY A 219 -20.25 -20.12 -4.08
C GLY A 219 -19.60 -21.50 -3.93
N LEU A 220 -20.39 -22.59 -3.98
CA LEU A 220 -19.89 -23.96 -3.93
C LEU A 220 -19.29 -24.45 -5.26
N GLN A 221 -19.63 -23.81 -6.38
CA GLN A 221 -19.09 -24.12 -7.71
C GLN A 221 -17.69 -23.50 -7.96
N ARG A 222 -17.20 -22.68 -7.05
CA ARG A 222 -15.92 -21.95 -7.14
C ARG A 222 -14.95 -22.44 -6.09
#